data_AF-V6ASA6-F1
#
_entry.id   AF-V6ASA6-F1
#
_cell.length_a   1.000
_cell.length_b   1.000
_cell.length_c   1.000
_cell.angle_alpha   90.00
_cell.angle_beta   90.00
_cell.angle_gamma   90.00
#
_symmetry.space_group_name_H-M   'P 1'
#
loop_
_entity.id
_entity.type
_entity.pdbx_description
1 polymer ?
#
loop_
_entity_poly.entity_id
_entity_poly.type
_entity_poly.pdbx_seq_one_letter_code
_entity_poly.pdbx_strand_id
1 'polypeptide(L)' 'MRIDIPLPCPSCGGKMYSVNYEATLKILKDRTWHVCKECKFSRNVEDFKKTLCCA' A
#
# COMPACT_ATOMS: atom_id res chain seq x y z
N MET A 1 -3.63 -5.36 11.80
CA MET A 1 -4.94 -5.10 11.15
C MET A 1 -4.87 -5.55 9.70
N ARG A 2 -5.62 -6.59 9.32
CA ARG A 2 -5.93 -6.87 7.91
C ARG A 2 -7.17 -6.05 7.57
N ILE A 3 -7.02 -5.06 6.70
CA ILE A 3 -8.16 -4.30 6.18
C ILE A 3 -8.58 -5.05 4.91
N ASP A 4 -9.66 -5.83 5.01
CA ASP A 4 -10.25 -6.62 3.91
C ASP A 4 -11.11 -5.77 2.95
N ILE A 5 -11.02 -4.43 3.05
CA ILE A 5 -11.71 -3.53 2.13
C ILE A 5 -10.80 -3.31 0.91
N PRO A 6 -11.19 -3.75 -0.30
CA PRO A 6 -10.39 -3.49 -1.49
C PRO A 6 -10.34 -1.98 -1.75
N LEU A 7 -9.17 -1.38 -1.55
CA LEU A 7 -8.95 0.03 -1.82
C LEU A 7 -8.98 0.26 -3.34
N PRO A 8 -9.83 1.15 -3.85
CA PRO A 8 -9.82 1.50 -5.27
C PRO A 8 -8.54 2.25 -5.61
N CYS A 9 -8.01 1.99 -6.80
CA CYS A 9 -6.85 2.68 -7.32
C CYS A 9 -7.22 4.13 -7.65
N PRO A 10 -6.52 5.13 -7.10
CA PRO A 10 -6.84 6.54 -7.37
C PRO A 10 -6.58 6.94 -8.83
N SER A 11 -5.80 6.16 -9.57
CA SER A 11 -5.43 6.46 -10.96
C SER A 11 -6.38 5.87 -12.00
N CYS A 12 -6.98 4.70 -11.75
CA CYS A 12 -7.80 4.00 -12.75
C CYS A 12 -9.10 3.37 -12.19
N GLY A 13 -9.36 3.47 -10.88
CA GLY A 13 -10.50 2.81 -10.23
C GLY A 13 -10.34 1.29 -10.02
N GLY A 14 -9.33 0.67 -10.62
CA GLY A 14 -9.03 -0.76 -10.47
C GLY A 14 -8.68 -1.18 -9.04
N LYS A 15 -8.64 -2.47 -8.75
CA LYS A 15 -8.39 -2.98 -7.39
C LYS A 15 -6.91 -2.85 -7.00
N MET A 16 -6.65 -2.33 -5.80
CA MET A 16 -5.32 -2.37 -5.18
C MET A 16 -5.14 -3.60 -4.29
N TYR A 17 -3.91 -4.11 -4.23
CA TYR A 17 -3.52 -5.23 -3.35
C TYR A 17 -2.27 -4.86 -2.56
N SER A 18 -2.15 -5.43 -1.36
CA SER A 18 -1.01 -5.22 -0.48
C SER A 18 0.11 -6.20 -0.81
N VAL A 19 1.32 -5.67 -0.96
CA VAL A 19 2.56 -6.46 -1.07
C VAL A 19 3.47 -6.08 0.08
N ASN A 20 4.07 -7.07 0.72
CA ASN A 20 5.07 -6.86 1.76
C ASN A 20 6.47 -7.16 1.17
N TYR A 21 7.40 -6.26 1.44
CA TYR A 21 8.82 -6.46 1.17
C TYR A 21 9.54 -6.58 2.51
N GLU A 22 9.98 -7.81 2.81
CA GLU A 22 10.83 -8.09 3.95
C GLU A 22 12.23 -7.53 3.68
N ALA A 23 12.72 -6.70 4.59
CA ALA A 23 14.02 -6.09 4.40
C ALA A 23 15.14 -7.12 4.67
N THR A 24 16.06 -7.26 3.72
CA THR A 24 17.21 -8.17 3.87
C THR A 24 18.08 -7.83 5.09
N LEU A 25 18.19 -6.54 5.40
CA LEU A 25 18.90 -6.05 6.57
C LEU A 25 17.92 -5.82 7.72
N LYS A 26 18.10 -6.55 8.84
CA LYS A 26 17.23 -6.47 10.02
C LYS A 26 17.13 -5.09 10.68
N ILE A 27 18.07 -4.19 10.37
CA ILE A 27 18.04 -2.79 10.84
C ILE A 27 17.00 -1.94 10.10
N LEU A 28 16.62 -2.37 8.89
CA LEU A 28 15.61 -1.70 8.08
C LEU A 28 14.23 -2.27 8.43
N LYS A 29 13.23 -1.40 8.54
CA LYS A 29 11.84 -1.82 8.73
C LYS A 29 11.29 -2.43 7.44
N ASP A 30 10.51 -3.49 7.57
CA ASP A 30 9.74 -4.06 6.49
C ASP A 30 8.80 -3.01 5.90
N ARG A 31 8.65 -3.04 4.58
CA ARG A 31 7.86 -2.05 3.85
C ARG A 31 6.68 -2.71 3.19
N THR A 32 5.48 -2.22 3.49
CA THR A 32 4.26 -2.64 2.79
C THR A 32 3.87 -1.58 1.76
N TRP A 33 3.47 -2.05 0.58
CA TRP A 33 2.98 -1.22 -0.51
C TRP A 33 1.59 -1.66 -0.94
N HIS A 34 0.77 -0.72 -1.39
CA HIS A 34 -0.42 -1.00 -2.17
C HIS A 34 -0.10 -0.84 -3.65
N VAL A 35 -0.37 -1.86 -4.46
CA VAL A 35 -0.09 -1.85 -5.91
C VAL A 35 -1.38 -2.12 -6.67
N CYS A 36 -1.58 -1.46 -7.82
CA CYS A 36 -2.68 -1.73 -8.74
C CYS A 36 -2.23 -2.68 -9.86
N LYS A 37 -3.02 -3.72 -10.19
CA LYS A 37 -2.63 -4.71 -11.21
C LYS A 37 -2.68 -4.12 -12.61
N GLU A 38 -3.64 -3.23 -12.82
CA GLU A 38 -4.03 -2.66 -14.10
C GLU A 38 -3.06 -1.57 -14.53
N CYS A 39 -2.96 -0.48 -13.76
CA CYS A 39 -2.12 0.67 -14.14
C CYS A 39 -0.75 0.72 -13.45
N LYS A 40 -0.38 -0.30 -12.66
CA LYS A 40 0.89 -0.38 -11.90
C LYS A 40 1.14 0.74 -10.90
N PHE A 41 0.13 1.59 -10.62
CA PHE A 41 0.22 2.58 -9.55
C PHE A 41 0.56 1.91 -8.22
N SER A 42 1.55 2.46 -7.53
CA SER A 42 2.01 1.96 -6.23
C SER A 42 2.12 3.08 -5.21
N ARG A 43 1.70 2.83 -3.97
CA ARG A 43 1.90 3.76 -2.84
C ARG A 43 2.33 3.02 -1.59
N ASN A 44 3.14 3.68 -0.77
CA ASN A 44 3.55 3.14 0.52
C ASN A 44 2.35 3.14 1.50
N VAL A 45 2.18 2.06 2.26
CA VAL A 45 1.05 1.93 3.19
C VAL A 45 1.16 2.88 4.38
N GLU A 46 2.37 3.12 4.89
CA GLU A 46 2.57 4.02 6.04
C GLU A 46 2.26 5.47 5.65
N ASP A 47 2.67 5.89 4.45
CA ASP A 47 2.33 7.22 3.95
C ASP A 47 0.82 7.34 3.67
N PHE A 48 0.19 6.29 3.15
CA PHE A 48 -1.27 6.27 3.01
C PHE A 48 -1.99 6.38 4.35
N LYS A 49 -1.54 5.67 5.40
CA LYS A 49 -2.14 5.82 6.74
C LYS A 49 -2.05 7.24 7.26
N LYS A 50 -0.92 7.95 7.03
CA LYS A 50 -0.80 9.37 7.40
C LYS A 50 -1.85 10.23 6.70
N THR A 51 -2.17 9.95 5.43
CA THR A 51 -3.21 10.68 4.70
C THR A 51 -4.63 10.45 5.25
N LEU A 52 -4.87 9.33 5.96
CA LEU A 52 -6.18 9.06 6.59
C LEU A 52 -6.33 9.74 7.95
N CYS A 53 -5.23 9.94 8.70
CA CYS A 53 -5.28 10.46 10.07
C CYS A 53 -5.35 11.99 10.17
N CYS A 54 -5.16 12.73 9.07
CA CYS A 54 -5.18 14.20 9.05
C CYS A 54 -6.30 14.78 8.18
N ALA A 55 -7.41 14.06 8.01
CA ALA A 55 -8.63 14.58 7.39
C ALA A 55 -9.48 15.37 8.40
#